data_AF-A0A9X3YL46-F1
#
_entry.id   AF-A0A9X3YL46-F1
#
_cell.length_a   1.000
_cell.length_b   1.000
_cell.length_c   1.000
_cell.angle_alpha   90.00
_cell.angle_beta   90.00
_cell.angle_gamma   90.00
#
_symmetry.space_group_name_H-M   'P 1'
#
loop_
_entity.id
_entity.type
_entity.pdbx_description
1 polymer ?
#
loop_
_entity_poly.entity_id
_entity_poly.type
_entity_poly.pdbx_seq_one_letter_code
_entity_poly.pdbx_strand_id
1 'polypeptide(L)'
;MEDTFSPRIAATLVHRTGEGTSAHEVADIVVALCQDTERALTPIIGPVGVGALYQHSLHLAKVAYPWIDIIPTRPATAADFSVFHTLLAQQTAETALAGGKEVLEAFFRLLVSLIGFSLSEQLLAAVWTDPAPDTSAQDVVP
;
A
#
# COMPACT_ATOMS: atom_id res chain seq x y z
N MET A 1 -13.04 -16.31 -1.47
CA MET A 1 -13.41 -15.42 -0.35
C MET A 1 -12.30 -14.37 -0.24
N GLU A 2 -12.14 -13.56 -1.30
CA GLU A 2 -11.07 -12.56 -1.45
C GLU A 2 -11.66 -11.15 -1.70
N ASP A 3 -12.94 -11.07 -2.06
CA ASP A 3 -13.68 -9.84 -2.41
C ASP A 3 -13.90 -8.83 -1.29
N THR A 4 -13.59 -9.13 -0.02
CA THR A 4 -13.89 -8.20 1.08
C THR A 4 -12.90 -7.04 1.18
N PHE A 5 -11.65 -7.22 0.72
CA PHE A 5 -10.62 -6.18 0.83
C PHE A 5 -10.69 -5.17 -0.32
N SER A 6 -10.96 -5.62 -1.55
CA SER A 6 -11.11 -4.77 -2.73
C SER A 6 -12.03 -3.54 -2.51
N PRO A 7 -13.27 -3.70 -1.96
CA PRO A 7 -14.16 -2.58 -1.71
C PRO A 7 -13.66 -1.67 -0.59
N ARG A 8 -12.91 -2.21 0.40
CA ARG A 8 -12.36 -1.41 1.50
C ARG A 8 -11.16 -0.59 1.06
N ILE A 9 -10.30 -1.15 0.19
CA ILE A 9 -9.20 -0.44 -0.48
C ILE A 9 -9.76 0.71 -1.30
N ALA A 10 -10.74 0.40 -2.16
CA ALA A 10 -11.40 1.39 -3.00
C ALA A 10 -12.06 2.49 -2.16
N ALA A 11 -12.80 2.12 -1.12
CA ALA A 11 -13.45 3.07 -0.22
C ALA A 11 -12.44 3.95 0.52
N THR A 12 -11.31 3.39 0.98
CA THR A 12 -10.25 4.15 1.67
C THR A 12 -9.59 5.15 0.73
N LEU A 13 -9.25 4.72 -0.49
CA LEU A 13 -8.68 5.60 -1.51
C LEU A 13 -9.66 6.72 -1.86
N VAL A 14 -10.92 6.39 -2.16
CA VAL A 14 -11.96 7.38 -2.47
C VAL A 14 -12.24 8.32 -1.29
N HIS A 15 -12.20 7.83 -0.05
CA HIS A 15 -12.37 8.68 1.13
C HIS A 15 -11.23 9.69 1.30
N ARG A 16 -10.00 9.29 0.94
CA ARG A 16 -8.82 10.14 1.03
C ARG A 16 -8.60 11.02 -0.21
N THR A 17 -9.16 10.66 -1.37
CA THR A 17 -9.10 11.46 -2.59
C THR A 17 -10.40 12.25 -2.77
N GLY A 18 -10.33 13.57 -2.59
CA GLY A 18 -11.46 14.47 -2.89
C GLY A 18 -11.76 14.60 -4.39
N GLU A 19 -12.92 15.18 -4.72
CA GLU A 19 -13.22 15.54 -6.10
C GLU A 19 -12.16 16.53 -6.63
N GLY A 20 -11.47 16.16 -7.72
CA GLY A 20 -10.40 16.97 -8.31
C GLY A 20 -8.98 16.67 -7.82
N THR A 21 -8.78 15.58 -7.05
CA THR A 21 -7.45 15.15 -6.60
C THR A 21 -6.52 14.93 -7.80
N SER A 22 -5.35 15.57 -7.77
CA SER A 22 -4.34 15.43 -8.82
C SER A 22 -3.64 14.08 -8.76
N ALA A 23 -3.07 13.61 -9.87
CA ALA A 23 -2.32 12.35 -9.90
C ALA A 23 -1.16 12.31 -8.89
N HIS A 24 -0.54 13.46 -8.60
CA HIS A 24 0.46 13.61 -7.55
C HIS A 24 -0.11 13.37 -6.15
N GLU A 25 -1.30 13.89 -5.85
CA GLU A 25 -1.93 13.69 -4.54
C GLU A 25 -2.39 12.23 -4.37
N VAL A 26 -2.92 11.62 -5.44
CA VAL A 26 -3.21 10.18 -5.45
C VAL A 26 -1.94 9.37 -5.21
N ALA A 27 -0.83 9.75 -5.86
CA ALA A 27 0.47 9.09 -5.67
C ALA A 27 0.95 9.18 -4.22
N ASP A 28 0.85 10.36 -3.61
CA ASP A 28 1.25 10.60 -2.22
C ASP A 28 0.41 9.74 -1.26
N ILE A 29 -0.91 9.72 -1.43
CA ILE A 29 -1.83 8.89 -0.63
C ILE A 29 -1.49 7.41 -0.76
N VAL A 30 -1.34 6.90 -1.98
CA VAL A 30 -1.04 5.48 -2.22
C VAL A 30 0.32 5.10 -1.61
N VAL A 31 1.33 5.96 -1.76
CA VAL A 31 2.67 5.72 -1.22
C VAL A 31 2.68 5.77 0.30
N ALA A 32 1.96 6.71 0.91
CA ALA A 32 1.81 6.79 2.36
C ALA A 32 1.17 5.51 2.92
N LEU A 33 0.12 4.98 2.28
CA LEU A 33 -0.50 3.71 2.69
C LEU A 33 0.47 2.53 2.56
N CYS A 34 1.25 2.47 1.48
CA CYS A 34 2.27 1.44 1.28
C CYS A 34 3.37 1.51 2.35
N GLN A 35 3.83 2.72 2.72
CA GLN A 35 4.85 2.93 3.76
C GLN A 35 4.35 2.58 5.16
N ASP A 36 3.11 2.93 5.48
CA ASP A 36 2.51 2.57 6.78
C ASP A 36 2.37 1.04 6.90
N THR A 37 1.96 0.41 5.80
CA THR A 37 1.89 -1.06 5.71
C THR A 37 3.28 -1.69 5.81
N GLU A 38 4.31 -1.14 5.16
CA GLU A 38 5.70 -1.58 5.32
C GLU A 38 6.16 -1.50 6.78
N ARG A 39 5.88 -0.39 7.46
CA ARG A 39 6.28 -0.18 8.85
C ARG A 39 5.62 -1.19 9.79
N ALA A 40 4.35 -1.51 9.57
CA ALA A 40 3.63 -2.52 10.33
C ALA A 40 4.12 -3.95 10.06
N LEU A 41 4.56 -4.24 8.82
CA LEU A 41 5.01 -5.58 8.41
C LEU A 41 6.49 -5.86 8.67
N THR A 42 7.33 -4.82 8.68
CA THR A 42 8.76 -4.93 8.95
C THR A 42 9.08 -5.73 10.22
N PRO A 43 8.41 -5.53 11.37
CA PRO A 43 8.65 -6.36 12.57
C PRO A 43 8.11 -7.80 12.46
N ILE A 44 7.24 -8.11 11.52
CA ILE A 44 6.60 -9.43 11.37
C ILE A 44 7.39 -10.32 10.39
N ILE A 45 7.71 -9.80 9.20
CA ILE A 45 8.35 -10.56 8.10
C ILE A 45 9.75 -10.02 7.72
N GLY A 46 10.18 -8.92 8.33
CA GLY A 46 11.45 -8.26 8.03
C GLY A 46 11.39 -7.34 6.80
N PRO A 47 12.33 -6.38 6.67
CA PRO A 47 12.36 -5.41 5.57
C PRO A 47 12.57 -6.07 4.20
N VAL A 48 13.34 -7.16 4.16
CA VAL A 48 13.54 -7.96 2.94
C VAL A 48 12.25 -8.68 2.54
N GLY A 49 11.47 -9.16 3.51
CA GLY A 49 10.18 -9.82 3.26
C GLY A 49 9.17 -8.83 2.67
N VAL A 50 9.10 -7.61 3.23
CA VAL A 50 8.25 -6.54 2.69
C VAL A 50 8.70 -6.11 1.29
N GLY A 51 10.00 -5.94 1.07
CA GLY A 51 10.55 -5.61 -0.25
C GLY A 51 10.17 -6.66 -1.30
N ALA A 52 10.33 -7.96 -0.97
CA ALA A 52 9.95 -9.05 -1.87
C ALA A 52 8.43 -9.08 -2.13
N LEU A 53 7.61 -8.83 -1.11
CA LEU A 53 6.16 -8.76 -1.22
C LEU A 53 5.71 -7.61 -2.13
N TYR A 54 6.32 -6.45 -1.96
CA TYR A 54 6.08 -5.28 -2.80
C TYR A 54 6.45 -5.56 -4.26
N GLN A 55 7.64 -6.12 -4.51
CA GLN A 55 8.08 -6.49 -5.86
C GLN A 55 7.13 -7.49 -6.52
N HIS A 56 6.64 -8.46 -5.76
CA HIS A 56 5.69 -9.44 -6.27
C HIS A 56 4.32 -8.80 -6.57
N SER A 57 3.87 -7.85 -5.74
CA SER A 57 2.64 -7.09 -6.00
C SER A 57 2.73 -6.28 -7.29
N LEU A 58 3.86 -5.62 -7.56
CA LEU A 58 4.13 -4.92 -8.81
C LEU A 58 4.13 -5.89 -10.01
N HIS A 59 4.70 -7.09 -9.83
CA HIS A 59 4.73 -8.12 -10.87
C HIS A 59 3.35 -8.67 -11.22
N LEU A 60 2.39 -8.64 -10.28
CA LEU A 60 1.01 -8.99 -10.57
C LEU A 60 0.27 -7.80 -11.20
N ALA A 61 0.45 -6.60 -10.67
CA ALA A 61 -0.21 -5.40 -11.16
C ALA A 61 0.22 -5.01 -12.59
N LYS A 62 1.46 -5.31 -13.00
CA LYS A 62 1.92 -5.05 -14.38
C LYS A 62 1.13 -5.80 -15.45
N VAL A 63 0.48 -6.92 -15.10
CA VAL A 63 -0.37 -7.68 -16.02
C VAL A 63 -1.60 -6.86 -16.42
N ALA A 64 -2.14 -6.08 -15.47
CA ALA A 64 -3.25 -5.17 -15.71
C ALA A 64 -2.78 -3.77 -16.18
N TYR A 65 -1.62 -3.30 -15.72
CA TYR A 65 -1.10 -1.95 -15.99
C TYR A 65 0.38 -2.00 -16.42
N PRO A 66 0.65 -2.09 -17.74
CA PRO A 66 2.01 -2.29 -18.25
C PRO A 66 2.98 -1.13 -17.94
N TRP A 67 2.48 0.06 -17.60
CA TRP A 67 3.33 1.19 -17.17
C TRP A 67 4.04 0.96 -15.83
N ILE A 68 3.62 -0.05 -15.05
CA ILE A 68 4.25 -0.46 -13.80
C ILE A 68 5.54 -1.26 -14.05
N ASP A 69 5.70 -1.87 -15.23
CA ASP A 69 6.88 -2.67 -15.62
C ASP A 69 8.19 -1.84 -15.66
N ILE A 70 8.07 -0.51 -15.69
CA ILE A 70 9.19 0.43 -15.69
C ILE A 70 9.95 0.42 -14.34
N ILE A 71 9.36 -0.12 -13.26
CA ILE A 71 10.03 -0.22 -11.96
C ILE A 71 11.08 -1.34 -12.02
N PRO A 72 12.38 -1.03 -11.96
CA PRO A 72 13.42 -2.05 -12.02
C PRO A 72 13.28 -3.01 -10.84
N THR A 73 13.13 -4.30 -11.16
CA THR A 73 12.96 -5.35 -10.16
C THR A 73 14.31 -5.69 -9.50
N ARG A 74 14.88 -4.75 -8.75
CA ARG A 74 16.14 -4.99 -8.03
C ARG A 74 15.80 -5.70 -6.72
N PRO A 75 16.59 -6.69 -6.27
CA PRO A 75 16.54 -7.15 -4.89
C PRO A 75 17.01 -6.01 -3.98
N ALA A 76 16.09 -5.09 -3.69
CA ALA A 76 16.30 -4.02 -2.75
C ALA A 76 16.08 -4.60 -1.35
N THR A 77 16.95 -4.23 -0.42
CA THR A 77 16.84 -4.61 0.99
C THR A 77 15.66 -3.94 1.69
N ALA A 78 15.02 -2.96 1.04
CA ALA A 78 13.86 -2.20 1.50
C ALA A 78 12.95 -1.84 0.30
N ALA A 79 11.69 -1.54 0.55
CA ALA A 79 10.76 -1.14 -0.51
C ALA A 79 10.98 0.32 -0.93
N ASP A 80 11.48 0.54 -2.15
CA ASP A 80 11.64 1.89 -2.71
C ASP A 80 10.35 2.38 -3.38
N PHE A 81 9.52 3.11 -2.63
CA PHE A 81 8.25 3.66 -3.15
C PHE A 81 8.39 4.94 -4.00
N SER A 82 9.56 5.59 -4.00
CA SER A 82 9.78 6.85 -4.74
C SER A 82 9.61 6.70 -6.26
N VAL A 83 10.01 5.55 -6.82
CA VAL A 83 9.84 5.28 -8.26
C VAL A 83 8.35 5.10 -8.57
N PHE A 84 7.62 4.38 -7.71
CA PHE A 84 6.20 4.17 -7.86
C PHE A 84 5.38 5.45 -7.71
N HIS A 85 5.75 6.32 -6.76
CA HIS A 85 5.21 7.67 -6.66
C HIS A 85 5.34 8.43 -7.99
N THR A 86 6.56 8.44 -8.54
CA THR A 86 6.87 9.17 -9.77
C THR A 86 6.12 8.62 -10.99
N LEU A 87 5.87 7.30 -11.03
CA LEU A 87 5.07 6.68 -12.08
C LEU A 87 3.60 7.03 -11.94
N LEU A 88 3.03 6.96 -10.73
CA LEU A 88 1.65 7.37 -10.45
C LEU A 88 1.43 8.84 -10.81
N ALA A 89 2.37 9.72 -10.44
CA ALA A 89 2.33 11.14 -10.72
C ALA A 89 2.40 11.50 -12.22
N GLN A 90 2.94 10.60 -13.05
CA GLN A 90 2.97 10.76 -14.51
C GLN A 90 1.68 10.32 -15.20
N GLN A 91 0.78 9.62 -14.48
CA GLN A 91 -0.49 9.16 -15.03
C GLN A 91 -1.62 10.16 -14.77
N THR A 92 -2.81 9.86 -15.30
CA THR A 92 -4.04 10.58 -14.91
C THR A 92 -4.47 10.15 -13.50
N ALA A 93 -5.18 11.02 -12.78
CA ALA A 93 -5.66 10.71 -11.43
C ALA A 93 -6.47 9.40 -11.37
N GLU A 94 -7.33 9.17 -12.37
CA GLU A 94 -8.11 7.93 -12.49
C GLU A 94 -7.23 6.68 -12.71
N THR A 95 -6.24 6.77 -13.60
CA THR A 95 -5.32 5.65 -13.88
C THR A 95 -4.39 5.39 -12.70
N ALA A 96 -3.92 6.44 -12.04
CA ALA A 96 -3.11 6.35 -10.84
C ALA A 96 -3.88 5.68 -9.69
N LEU A 97 -5.16 6.05 -9.51
CA LEU A 97 -6.01 5.47 -8.49
C LEU A 97 -6.31 3.99 -8.79
N ALA A 98 -6.61 3.66 -10.05
CA ALA A 98 -6.87 2.29 -10.47
C ALA A 98 -5.62 1.40 -10.34
N GLY A 99 -4.45 1.88 -10.80
CA GLY A 99 -3.19 1.15 -10.66
C GLY A 99 -2.72 1.02 -9.21
N GLY A 100 -2.88 2.08 -8.41
CA GLY A 100 -2.58 2.07 -6.98
C GLY A 100 -3.44 1.06 -6.22
N LYS A 101 -4.74 1.06 -6.50
CA LYS A 101 -5.71 0.08 -5.96
C LYS A 101 -5.27 -1.36 -6.26
N GLU A 102 -4.88 -1.63 -7.50
CA GLU A 102 -4.54 -2.97 -7.96
C GLU A 102 -3.21 -3.48 -7.37
N VAL A 103 -2.22 -2.60 -7.20
CA VAL A 103 -0.99 -2.91 -6.46
C VAL A 103 -1.30 -3.23 -5.00
N LEU A 104 -2.11 -2.40 -4.33
CA LEU A 104 -2.52 -2.64 -2.94
C LEU A 104 -3.27 -3.97 -2.81
N GLU A 105 -4.23 -4.24 -3.70
CA GLU A 105 -4.97 -5.51 -3.73
C GLU A 105 -4.06 -6.73 -3.89
N ALA A 106 -3.09 -6.66 -4.82
CA ALA A 106 -2.11 -7.72 -5.00
C ALA A 106 -1.27 -7.92 -3.73
N PHE A 107 -0.86 -6.82 -3.10
CA PHE A 107 -0.10 -6.85 -1.86
C PHE A 107 -0.86 -7.52 -0.71
N PHE A 108 -2.13 -7.17 -0.48
CA PHE A 108 -2.96 -7.80 0.55
C PHE A 108 -3.28 -9.26 0.25
N ARG A 109 -3.51 -9.60 -1.02
CA ARG A 109 -3.72 -11.00 -1.41
C ARG A 109 -2.51 -11.86 -1.06
N LEU A 110 -1.31 -11.33 -1.31
CA LEU A 110 -0.07 -12.00 -0.94
C LEU A 110 0.11 -12.07 0.59
N LEU A 111 -0.26 -11.03 1.35
CA LEU A 111 -0.27 -11.08 2.81
C LEU A 111 -1.18 -12.17 3.36
N VAL A 112 -2.42 -12.25 2.87
CA VAL A 112 -3.39 -13.26 3.28
C VAL A 112 -2.82 -14.66 3.04
N SER A 113 -2.12 -14.85 1.92
CA SER A 113 -1.44 -16.12 1.60
C SER A 113 -0.27 -16.42 2.55
N LEU A 114 0.46 -15.41 3.02
CA LEU A 114 1.69 -15.57 3.80
C LEU A 114 1.45 -15.70 5.32
N ILE A 115 0.61 -14.83 5.88
CA ILE A 115 0.36 -14.69 7.34
C ILE A 115 -1.07 -15.02 7.74
N GLY A 116 -1.95 -15.26 6.76
CA GLY A 116 -3.36 -15.57 6.99
C GLY A 116 -4.28 -14.35 6.95
N PHE A 117 -5.57 -14.61 6.70
CA PHE A 117 -6.61 -13.60 6.54
C PHE A 117 -6.79 -12.72 7.78
N SER A 118 -6.85 -13.33 8.97
CA SER A 118 -7.12 -12.61 10.22
C SER A 118 -6.06 -11.55 10.56
N LEU A 119 -4.77 -11.89 10.40
CA LEU A 119 -3.68 -10.96 10.68
C LEU A 119 -3.63 -9.85 9.63
N SER A 120 -3.88 -10.19 8.37
CA SER A 120 -3.93 -9.23 7.26
C SER A 120 -5.07 -8.22 7.45
N GLU A 121 -6.25 -8.68 7.87
CA GLU A 121 -7.40 -7.79 8.14
C GLU A 121 -7.15 -6.89 9.36
N GLN A 122 -6.52 -7.42 10.41
CA GLN A 122 -6.18 -6.62 11.60
C GLN A 122 -5.14 -5.54 11.28
N LEU A 123 -4.13 -5.87 10.49
CA LEU A 123 -3.13 -4.92 10.01
C LEU A 123 -3.78 -3.86 9.12
N LEU A 124 -4.69 -4.27 8.24
CA LEU A 124 -5.46 -3.36 7.40
C LEU A 124 -6.32 -2.38 8.20
N ALA A 125 -7.02 -2.90 9.20
CA ALA A 125 -7.83 -2.08 10.08
C ALA A 125 -6.95 -1.09 10.87
N ALA A 126 -5.78 -1.51 11.35
CA ALA A 126 -4.88 -0.64 12.08
C ALA A 126 -4.27 0.47 11.21
N VAL A 127 -3.87 0.15 9.98
CA VAL A 127 -3.17 1.05 9.05
C VAL A 127 -4.13 2.01 8.32
N TRP A 128 -5.36 1.56 8.01
CA TRP A 128 -6.30 2.34 7.18
C TRP A 128 -7.46 3.01 7.92
N THR A 129 -7.76 2.62 9.16
CA THR A 129 -8.85 3.26 9.91
C THR A 129 -8.49 4.68 10.36
N ASP A 130 -7.22 4.98 10.64
CA ASP A 130 -6.68 6.32 10.87
C ASP A 130 -5.17 6.15 11.12
N PRO A 131 -4.26 7.05 10.70
CA PRO A 131 -2.96 7.10 11.35
C PRO A 131 -3.26 7.33 12.83
N ALA A 132 -2.91 6.38 13.70
CA ALA A 132 -3.09 6.57 15.13
C ALA A 132 -2.58 7.98 15.47
N PRO A 133 -3.39 8.87 16.09
CA PRO A 133 -2.81 10.06 16.67
C PRO A 133 -1.69 9.55 17.55
N ASP A 134 -0.46 10.01 17.30
CA ASP A 134 0.69 9.82 18.17
C ASP A 134 0.21 10.09 19.60
N THR A 135 -0.19 9.04 20.31
CA THR A 135 -0.39 9.10 21.76
C THR A 135 1.01 8.93 22.33
N SER A 136 1.89 9.87 21.98
CA SER A 136 2.91 10.33 22.89
C SER A 136 2.20 11.13 23.97
N ALA A 137 2.54 10.84 25.22
CA ALA A 137 2.05 11.44 26.46
C ALA A 137 0.73 10.86 27.00
N GLN A 138 0.83 9.84 27.84
CA GLN A 138 0.76 10.03 29.31
C GLN A 138 0.87 8.68 30.02
N ASP A 139 2.07 8.34 30.47
CA ASP A 139 2.24 7.61 31.73
C ASP A 139 3.25 8.42 32.55
N VAL A 140 2.74 9.50 33.15
CA VAL A 140 3.42 10.13 34.28
C VAL A 140 2.92 9.42 35.53
N VAL A 141 3.90 8.86 36.23
CA VAL A 141 3.85 7.96 37.39
C VAL A 141 2.98 8.48 38.56
N PRO A 142 2.39 7.60 39.40
CA PRO A 142 1.98 7.93 40.76
C PRO A 142 3.16 7.95 41.74
#